data_AF-A0A8H7GY35-F1
#
_entry.id   AF-A0A8H7GY35-F1
#
_cell.length_a   1.000
_cell.length_b   1.000
_cell.length_c   1.000
_cell.angle_alpha   90.00
_cell.angle_beta   90.00
_cell.angle_gamma   90.00
#
_symmetry.space_group_name_H-M   'P 1'
#
loop_
_entity.id
_entity.type
_entity.pdbx_description
1 polymer ?
#
loop_
_entity_poly.entity_id
_entity_poly.type
_entity_poly.pdbx_seq_one_letter_code
_entity_poly.pdbx_strand_id
1 'polypeptide(L)'
;MDKLSASKNNVALRSMFREIIRGLRKIRNKLPILQKADNSSTEFQKEVEKAAIDRIRYRDYLLSEIRHTLIQKFSSKPKNVKDHAWHTRLWHGHNLAQTLNEVYSHPTQPRAWSNLVKIVLEERQSQFQKNKWTLDYRAHKKEIDESHMKEMTPLQAKQLLSRQAKKPEKASFRTDKDYRKALKESEENAQWVLRNYLKRLQLSGKIPNPYKLPYVSENMHEKALELPKLHNVLPGSTKAAVMETAYNMTYIECILKPEIEYLLNKRHYLDKYQEIVNTKGPTKVQVRKTLAGIMQAHFIRSPLKDEKRLEELAIDVKRLTRAIRKQFVWNLGLSQSEHLTERKIGEGYAVRGSRGYSMDEVMHTRAYLENLVSQEAEWEYSMKIEELKAKYGPNALQDNRITSQLDKLRQQMKQGWFEPLDIASKDIDDEVELFFVKYKITDTSPIWERRDALQTRMDERYEKTSQKLGKLIKLLERDQVHAHSDLFHPSTSKGSATVREMPERGRIGTGKSLGDYLEEVGLNGYKMGYKFRKKLNIA
;
A
#
# COMPACT_ATOMS: atom_id res chain seq x y z
N MET A 1 -16.81 14.59 17.67
CA MET A 1 -16.46 14.62 19.11
C MET A 1 -14.95 14.62 19.39
N ASP A 2 -14.09 14.13 18.50
CA ASP A 2 -12.63 13.98 18.76
C ASP A 2 -11.80 15.27 18.86
N LYS A 3 -12.24 16.38 18.25
CA LYS A 3 -11.51 17.67 18.35
C LYS A 3 -11.65 18.33 19.73
N LEU A 4 -12.80 18.14 20.39
CA LEU A 4 -13.09 18.69 21.71
C LEU A 4 -12.33 17.93 22.81
N SER A 5 -12.20 16.60 22.69
CA SER A 5 -11.39 15.78 23.62
C SER A 5 -9.89 16.08 23.47
N ALA A 6 -9.39 16.23 22.24
CA ALA A 6 -8.00 16.62 21.98
C ALA A 6 -7.65 18.02 22.56
N SER A 7 -8.60 18.96 22.57
CA SER A 7 -8.43 20.29 23.18
C SER A 7 -8.29 20.20 24.70
N LYS A 8 -9.22 19.51 25.38
CA LYS A 8 -9.21 19.32 26.85
C LYS A 8 -7.95 18.59 27.32
N ASN A 9 -7.46 17.60 26.56
CA ASN A 9 -6.28 16.80 26.93
C ASN A 9 -4.96 17.59 26.81
N ASN A 10 -4.88 18.52 25.86
CA ASN A 10 -3.74 19.44 25.78
C ASN A 10 -3.75 20.46 26.93
N VAL A 11 -4.92 20.82 27.46
CA VAL A 11 -5.04 21.68 28.65
C VAL A 11 -4.50 20.96 29.89
N ALA A 12 -4.78 19.67 30.07
CA ALA A 12 -4.25 18.88 31.19
C ALA A 12 -2.70 18.82 31.20
N LEU A 13 -2.08 18.47 30.06
CA LEU A 13 -0.62 18.45 29.94
C LEU A 13 0.01 19.84 30.17
N ARG A 14 -0.64 20.91 29.68
CA ARG A 14 -0.19 22.30 29.91
C ARG A 14 -0.32 22.70 31.37
N SER A 15 -1.39 22.29 32.05
CA SER A 15 -1.60 22.54 33.48
C SER A 15 -0.50 21.87 34.30
N MET A 16 -0.25 20.58 34.05
CA MET A 16 0.80 19.82 34.73
C MET A 16 2.19 20.39 34.45
N PHE A 17 2.50 20.78 33.22
CA PHE A 17 3.75 21.48 32.91
C PHE A 17 3.92 22.77 33.73
N ARG A 18 2.86 23.57 33.86
CA ARG A 18 2.89 24.80 34.68
C ARG A 18 3.07 24.49 36.16
N GLU A 19 2.44 23.44 36.67
CA GLU A 19 2.56 22.99 38.05
C GLU A 19 3.99 22.59 38.40
N ILE A 20 4.64 21.77 37.55
CA ILE A 20 6.03 21.35 37.73
C ILE A 20 6.98 22.56 37.67
N ILE A 21 6.80 23.47 36.71
CA ILE A 21 7.62 24.70 36.63
C ILE A 21 7.46 25.58 37.88
N ARG A 22 6.24 25.65 38.45
CA ARG A 22 6.02 26.35 39.73
C ARG A 22 6.72 25.63 40.88
N GLY A 23 6.67 24.29 40.93
CA GLY A 23 7.39 23.46 41.91
C GLY A 23 8.90 23.71 41.89
N LEU A 24 9.51 23.71 40.70
CA LEU A 24 10.94 24.01 40.52
C LEU A 24 11.31 25.41 41.04
N ARG A 25 10.45 26.42 40.84
CA ARG A 25 10.67 27.77 41.38
C ARG A 25 10.63 27.81 42.91
N LYS A 26 9.71 27.04 43.53
CA LYS A 26 9.56 26.98 44.99
C LYS A 26 10.76 26.34 45.69
N ILE A 27 11.42 25.38 45.03
CA ILE A 27 12.55 24.62 45.59
C ILE A 27 13.91 25.30 45.30
N ARG A 28 13.95 26.30 44.40
CA ARG A 28 15.17 27.00 43.98
C ARG A 28 16.06 27.47 45.14
N ASN A 29 15.47 27.87 46.27
CA ASN A 29 16.21 28.38 47.42
C ASN A 29 16.47 27.31 48.50
N LYS A 30 16.12 26.05 48.26
CA LYS A 30 16.34 24.92 49.19
C LYS A 30 17.60 24.16 48.78
N LEU A 31 18.39 23.74 49.77
CA LEU A 31 19.64 23.01 49.54
C LEU A 31 19.36 21.49 49.49
N PRO A 32 19.96 20.76 48.54
CA PRO A 32 19.81 19.32 48.45
C PRO A 32 20.53 18.64 49.62
N ILE A 33 19.81 17.78 50.34
CA ILE A 33 20.35 16.94 51.41
C ILE A 33 20.25 15.50 50.95
N LEU A 34 21.39 14.85 50.70
CA LEU A 34 21.47 13.46 50.30
C LEU A 34 22.25 12.67 51.35
N GLN A 35 21.80 11.46 51.65
CA GLN A 35 22.48 10.54 52.56
C GLN A 35 22.84 9.27 51.81
N LYS A 36 24.02 8.71 52.12
CA LYS A 36 24.45 7.41 51.61
C LYS A 36 23.58 6.33 52.27
N ALA A 37 22.89 5.54 51.46
CA ALA A 37 22.16 4.37 51.91
C ALA A 37 22.89 3.11 51.46
N ASP A 38 22.94 2.08 52.31
CA ASP A 38 23.74 0.87 52.09
C ASP A 38 23.31 0.06 50.85
N ASN A 39 22.07 0.23 50.39
CA ASN A 39 21.50 -0.44 49.20
C ASN A 39 21.33 0.50 47.98
N SER A 40 22.13 1.57 47.87
CA SER A 40 22.02 2.54 46.76
C SER A 40 22.83 2.14 45.52
N SER A 41 22.34 2.47 44.31
CA SER A 41 23.05 2.22 43.05
C SER A 41 24.37 2.99 42.98
N THR A 42 25.36 2.44 42.28
CA THR A 42 26.69 3.07 42.08
C THR A 42 26.58 4.48 41.46
N GLU A 43 25.59 4.70 40.60
CA GLU A 43 25.30 6.02 40.01
C GLU A 43 24.76 7.01 41.04
N PHE A 44 23.88 6.55 41.96
CA PHE A 44 23.36 7.39 43.03
C PHE A 44 24.47 7.81 44.01
N GLN A 45 25.40 6.91 44.33
CA GLN A 45 26.55 7.20 45.19
C GLN A 45 27.43 8.32 44.61
N LYS A 46 27.67 8.32 43.29
CA LYS A 46 28.38 9.40 42.59
C LYS A 46 27.64 10.75 42.69
N GLU A 47 26.31 10.76 42.68
CA GLU A 47 25.54 11.99 42.86
C GLU A 47 25.60 12.50 44.30
N VAL A 48 25.68 11.62 45.30
CA VAL A 48 25.92 11.99 46.71
C VAL A 48 27.30 12.65 46.87
N GLU A 49 28.34 12.10 46.23
CA GLU A 49 29.69 12.67 46.22
C GLU A 49 29.72 14.06 45.56
N LYS A 50 29.05 14.24 44.40
CA LYS A 50 28.93 15.54 43.74
C LYS A 50 28.23 16.59 44.61
N ALA A 51 27.15 16.18 45.29
CA ALA A 51 26.42 17.07 46.19
C ALA A 51 27.23 17.44 47.44
N ALA A 52 28.16 16.58 47.87
CA ALA A 52 29.05 16.85 49.00
C ALA A 52 30.12 17.92 48.67
N ILE A 53 30.56 18.00 47.40
CA ILE A 53 31.56 18.99 46.94
C ILE A 53 30.98 20.41 46.94
N ASP A 54 29.86 20.62 46.25
CA ASP A 54 29.19 21.93 46.19
C ASP A 54 27.67 21.75 46.03
N ARG A 55 26.95 21.96 47.14
CA ARG A 55 25.49 21.80 47.21
C ARG A 55 24.73 22.83 46.35
N ILE A 56 25.26 24.04 46.23
CA ILE A 56 24.58 25.14 45.52
C ILE A 56 24.68 24.89 44.02
N ARG A 57 25.89 24.60 43.53
CA ARG A 57 26.12 24.31 42.12
C ARG A 57 25.43 23.00 41.69
N TYR A 58 25.45 21.99 42.54
CA TYR A 58 24.74 20.73 42.30
C TYR A 58 23.22 20.92 42.18
N ARG A 59 22.61 21.74 43.05
CA ARG A 59 21.19 22.12 42.96
C ARG A 59 20.87 22.78 41.63
N ASP A 60 21.65 23.77 41.23
CA ASP A 60 21.39 24.53 40.01
C ASP A 60 21.51 23.65 38.77
N TYR A 61 22.47 22.73 38.77
CA TYR A 61 22.60 21.71 37.74
C TYR A 61 21.37 20.79 37.69
N LEU A 62 20.96 20.21 38.83
CA LEU A 62 19.80 19.32 38.93
C LEU A 62 18.51 20.00 38.43
N LEU A 63 18.25 21.24 38.87
CA LEU A 63 17.07 22.00 38.45
C LEU A 63 17.12 22.38 36.97
N SER A 64 18.30 22.69 36.43
CA SER A 64 18.47 22.99 35.01
C SER A 64 18.22 21.77 34.13
N GLU A 65 18.67 20.59 34.57
CA GLU A 65 18.48 19.32 33.88
C GLU A 65 17.00 18.95 33.83
N ILE A 66 16.31 18.97 34.98
CA ILE A 66 14.86 18.71 35.04
C ILE A 66 14.09 19.68 34.14
N ARG A 67 14.49 20.97 34.12
CA ARG A 67 13.85 21.96 33.25
C ARG A 67 14.07 21.64 31.77
N HIS A 68 15.27 21.21 31.38
CA HIS A 68 15.57 20.82 30.02
C HIS A 68 14.77 19.57 29.58
N THR A 69 14.71 18.54 30.42
CA THR A 69 13.95 17.30 30.11
C THR A 69 12.46 17.57 29.99
N LEU A 70 11.91 18.47 30.81
CA LEU A 70 10.51 18.91 30.71
C LEU A 70 10.22 19.62 29.38
N ILE A 71 11.06 20.57 28.97
CA ILE A 71 10.85 21.27 27.70
C ILE A 71 10.88 20.26 26.53
N GLN A 72 11.79 19.30 26.57
CA GLN A 72 11.89 18.26 25.55
C GLN A 72 10.66 17.33 25.52
N LYS A 73 10.18 16.86 26.68
CA LYS A 73 9.02 15.95 26.77
C LYS A 73 7.70 16.64 26.40
N PHE A 74 7.50 17.88 26.85
CA PHE A 74 6.22 18.61 26.70
C PHE A 74 6.11 19.48 25.43
N SER A 75 7.21 19.75 24.72
CA SER A 75 7.18 20.46 23.42
C SER A 75 6.61 19.62 22.28
N SER A 76 6.72 18.29 22.37
CA SER A 76 6.22 17.38 21.34
C SER A 76 4.71 17.16 21.43
N LYS A 77 3.96 17.51 20.37
CA LYS A 77 2.51 17.32 20.30
C LYS A 77 2.16 15.81 20.19
N PRO A 78 1.44 15.21 21.15
CA PRO A 78 0.97 13.84 21.01
C PRO A 78 -0.05 13.77 19.88
N LYS A 79 0.07 12.75 19.00
CA LYS A 79 -0.79 12.63 17.82
C LYS A 79 -2.16 12.02 18.13
N ASN A 80 -2.30 11.24 19.21
CA ASN A 80 -3.55 10.60 19.64
C ASN A 80 -3.63 10.44 21.17
N VAL A 81 -4.87 10.34 21.69
CA VAL A 81 -5.17 10.17 23.14
C VAL A 81 -5.01 8.71 23.59
N LYS A 82 -5.28 7.74 22.71
CA LYS A 82 -5.04 6.31 22.95
C LYS A 82 -3.56 5.92 22.90
N ASP A 83 -2.68 6.90 22.78
CA ASP A 83 -1.24 6.69 22.66
C ASP A 83 -0.68 6.39 24.06
N HIS A 84 -0.05 5.23 24.24
CA HIS A 84 0.62 4.85 25.49
C HIS A 84 1.63 5.93 25.92
N ALA A 85 2.20 6.65 24.95
CA ALA A 85 3.09 7.79 25.18
C ALA A 85 2.42 8.98 25.89
N TRP A 86 1.10 9.16 25.78
CA TRP A 86 0.38 10.25 26.45
C TRP A 86 0.16 9.94 27.94
N HIS A 87 -0.30 8.72 28.25
CA HIS A 87 -0.53 8.28 29.62
C HIS A 87 0.76 8.21 30.44
N THR A 88 1.83 7.69 29.86
CA THR A 88 3.16 7.65 30.50
C THR A 88 3.67 9.06 30.83
N ARG A 89 3.49 10.03 29.92
CA ARG A 89 3.88 11.45 30.19
C ARG A 89 3.09 12.06 31.34
N LEU A 90 1.80 11.78 31.44
CA LEU A 90 0.98 12.24 32.57
C LEU A 90 1.43 11.61 33.88
N TRP A 91 1.67 10.30 33.89
CA TRP A 91 2.11 9.59 35.08
C TRP A 91 3.48 10.09 35.58
N HIS A 92 4.47 10.20 34.67
CA HIS A 92 5.78 10.74 35.01
C HIS A 92 5.72 12.20 35.46
N GLY A 93 4.88 13.02 34.80
CA GLY A 93 4.69 14.41 35.18
C GLY A 93 4.01 14.56 36.55
N HIS A 94 3.04 13.71 36.87
CA HIS A 94 2.37 13.68 38.17
C HIS A 94 3.33 13.25 39.28
N ASN A 95 4.09 12.17 39.08
CA ASN A 95 5.11 11.71 40.03
C ASN A 95 6.18 12.78 40.28
N LEU A 96 6.63 13.47 39.23
CA LEU A 96 7.58 14.59 39.37
C LEU A 96 6.95 15.78 40.12
N ALA A 97 5.69 16.13 39.85
CA ALA A 97 5.01 17.20 40.58
C ALA A 97 4.85 16.86 42.07
N GLN A 98 4.51 15.60 42.39
CA GLN A 98 4.37 15.12 43.76
C GLN A 98 5.72 15.16 44.50
N THR A 99 6.78 14.63 43.91
CA THR A 99 8.12 14.64 44.53
C THR A 99 8.65 16.07 44.73
N LEU A 100 8.38 17.00 43.81
CA LEU A 100 8.70 18.41 44.02
C LEU A 100 7.91 19.03 45.19
N ASN A 101 6.63 18.71 45.32
CA ASN A 101 5.83 19.16 46.47
C ASN A 101 6.34 18.56 47.80
N GLU A 102 6.74 17.29 47.81
CA GLU A 102 7.35 16.64 48.99
C GLU A 102 8.65 17.32 49.42
N VAL A 103 9.53 17.66 48.46
CA VAL A 103 10.77 18.41 48.72
C VAL A 103 10.48 19.83 49.24
N TYR A 104 9.41 20.47 48.77
CA TYR A 104 9.02 21.79 49.25
C TYR A 104 8.47 21.75 50.69
N SER A 105 7.62 20.77 51.01
CA SER A 105 6.99 20.62 52.32
C SER A 105 7.98 20.13 53.39
N HIS A 106 8.92 19.26 53.03
CA HIS A 106 9.89 18.67 53.96
C HIS A 106 11.34 18.81 53.44
N PRO A 107 11.89 20.04 53.36
CA PRO A 107 13.18 20.30 52.72
C PRO A 107 14.38 19.69 53.48
N THR A 108 14.21 19.39 54.77
CA THR A 108 15.22 18.82 55.65
C THR A 108 15.30 17.28 55.55
N GLN A 109 14.33 16.64 54.90
CA GLN A 109 14.29 15.17 54.78
C GLN A 109 15.16 14.68 53.60
N PRO A 110 16.15 13.81 53.83
CA PRO A 110 17.01 13.27 52.76
C PRO A 110 16.25 12.41 51.74
N ARG A 111 15.13 11.79 52.16
CA ARG A 111 14.33 10.89 51.33
C ARG A 111 13.71 11.61 50.12
N ALA A 112 13.20 12.82 50.32
CA ALA A 112 12.54 13.58 49.25
C ALA A 112 13.53 13.98 48.14
N TRP A 113 14.72 14.45 48.52
CA TRP A 113 15.80 14.76 47.58
C TRP A 113 16.35 13.51 46.89
N SER A 114 16.45 12.39 47.61
CA SER A 114 16.89 11.12 47.05
C SER A 114 15.93 10.61 45.97
N ASN A 115 14.62 10.74 46.17
CA ASN A 115 13.62 10.36 45.18
C ASN A 115 13.70 11.23 43.92
N LEU A 116 13.91 12.54 44.08
CA LEU A 116 14.07 13.46 42.95
C LEU A 116 15.31 13.09 42.10
N VAL A 117 16.44 12.80 42.75
CA VAL A 117 17.66 12.38 42.05
C VAL A 117 17.48 11.04 41.34
N LYS A 118 16.77 10.07 41.94
CA LYS A 118 16.45 8.79 41.29
C LYS A 118 15.64 8.98 40.00
N ILE A 119 14.63 9.85 40.01
CA ILE A 119 13.86 10.18 38.79
C ILE A 119 14.78 10.71 37.70
N VAL A 120 15.72 11.59 38.04
CA VAL A 120 16.69 12.14 37.06
C VAL A 120 17.61 11.05 36.53
N LEU A 121 18.11 10.14 37.38
CA LEU A 121 18.95 9.02 36.94
C LEU A 121 18.20 8.05 36.00
N GLU A 122 16.95 7.73 36.32
CA GLU A 122 16.08 6.92 35.44
C GLU A 122 15.88 7.60 34.08
N GLU A 123 15.70 8.92 34.05
CA GLU A 123 15.59 9.68 32.81
C GLU A 123 16.88 9.66 31.99
N ARG A 124 18.04 9.83 32.63
CA ARG A 124 19.35 9.73 31.96
C ARG A 124 19.55 8.37 31.32
N GLN A 125 19.25 7.30 32.05
CA GLN A 125 19.40 5.93 31.55
C GLN A 125 18.46 5.64 30.38
N SER A 126 17.20 6.10 30.47
CA SER A 126 16.24 5.99 29.37
C SER A 126 16.70 6.74 28.11
N GLN A 127 17.24 7.95 28.26
CA GLN A 127 17.78 8.73 27.13
C GLN A 127 19.01 8.05 26.52
N PHE A 128 19.90 7.53 27.35
CA PHE A 128 21.08 6.80 26.89
C PHE A 128 20.70 5.56 26.08
N GLN A 129 19.76 4.75 26.58
CA GLN A 129 19.24 3.58 25.85
C GLN A 129 18.60 3.97 24.53
N LYS A 130 17.78 5.04 24.51
CA LYS A 130 17.16 5.54 23.28
C LYS A 130 18.19 5.99 22.26
N ASN A 131 19.25 6.69 22.69
CA ASN A 131 20.33 7.11 21.81
C ASN A 131 21.11 5.91 21.28
N LYS A 132 21.39 4.92 22.13
CA LYS A 132 22.02 3.65 21.75
C LYS A 132 21.21 2.93 20.67
N TRP A 133 19.90 2.75 20.88
CA TRP A 133 19.01 2.16 19.88
C TRP A 133 18.92 2.98 18.60
N THR A 134 18.94 4.31 18.68
CA THR A 134 18.90 5.17 17.50
C THR A 134 20.18 5.02 16.67
N LEU A 135 21.33 4.89 17.31
CA LEU A 135 22.62 4.65 16.65
C LEU A 135 22.67 3.26 16.05
N ASP A 136 22.24 2.24 16.79
CA ASP A 136 22.17 0.84 16.36
C ASP A 136 21.25 0.69 15.13
N TYR A 137 20.05 1.26 15.20
CA TYR A 137 19.13 1.29 14.06
C TYR A 137 19.71 2.02 12.83
N ARG A 138 20.48 3.09 13.03
CA ARG A 138 21.13 3.80 11.91
C ARG A 138 22.24 2.97 11.27
N ALA A 139 23.00 2.20 12.07
CA ALA A 139 24.05 1.32 11.59
C ALA A 139 23.46 0.13 10.80
N HIS A 140 22.40 -0.48 11.32
CA HIS A 140 21.79 -1.71 10.79
C HIS A 140 20.46 -1.49 10.06
N LYS A 141 20.24 -0.28 9.55
CA LYS A 141 18.92 0.14 9.04
C LYS A 141 18.33 -0.83 8.00
N LYS A 142 19.14 -1.28 7.04
CA LYS A 142 18.67 -2.14 5.96
C LYS A 142 18.26 -3.52 6.49
N GLU A 143 19.07 -4.10 7.36
CA GLU A 143 18.84 -5.43 7.94
C GLU A 143 17.58 -5.44 8.82
N ILE A 144 17.40 -4.38 9.64
CA ILE A 144 16.23 -4.23 10.52
C ILE A 144 14.95 -3.96 9.72
N ASP A 145 15.01 -3.09 8.70
CA ASP A 145 13.84 -2.81 7.85
C ASP A 145 13.46 -4.07 7.05
N GLU A 146 14.43 -4.85 6.58
CA GLU A 146 14.18 -6.11 5.86
C GLU A 146 13.62 -7.22 6.77
N SER A 147 14.10 -7.36 8.02
CA SER A 147 13.54 -8.33 8.97
C SER A 147 12.11 -7.98 9.35
N HIS A 148 11.83 -6.70 9.65
CA HIS A 148 10.48 -6.23 9.92
C HIS A 148 9.52 -6.50 8.75
N MET A 149 10.00 -6.32 7.52
CA MET A 149 9.19 -6.58 6.33
C MET A 149 8.93 -8.08 6.11
N LYS A 150 9.81 -8.97 6.58
CA LYS A 150 9.60 -10.44 6.55
C LYS A 150 8.63 -10.91 7.62
N GLU A 151 8.61 -10.26 8.78
CA GLU A 151 7.69 -10.58 9.88
C GLU A 151 6.27 -10.05 9.65
N MET A 152 6.10 -9.00 8.84
CA MET A 152 4.78 -8.46 8.51
C MET A 152 3.99 -9.37 7.58
N THR A 153 2.66 -9.34 7.72
CA THR A 153 1.77 -10.04 6.78
C THR A 153 1.98 -9.51 5.34
N PRO A 154 1.86 -10.36 4.30
CA PRO A 154 2.12 -9.96 2.92
C PRO A 154 1.30 -8.74 2.44
N LEU A 155 0.07 -8.58 2.96
CA LEU A 155 -0.80 -7.44 2.67
C LEU A 155 -0.29 -6.15 3.30
N GLN A 156 0.19 -6.19 4.55
CA GLN A 156 0.77 -5.03 5.23
C GLN A 156 2.09 -4.61 4.60
N ALA A 157 2.97 -5.57 4.29
CA ALA A 157 4.21 -5.32 3.56
C ALA A 157 3.95 -4.66 2.20
N LYS A 158 2.98 -5.17 1.42
CA LYS A 158 2.59 -4.58 0.13
C LYS A 158 2.02 -3.17 0.27
N GLN A 159 1.19 -2.91 1.30
CA GLN A 159 0.68 -1.57 1.57
C GLN A 159 1.79 -0.60 1.96
N LEU A 160 2.75 -1.04 2.77
CA LEU A 160 3.87 -0.22 3.23
C LEU A 160 4.83 0.11 2.06
N LEU A 161 5.16 -0.87 1.22
CA LEU A 161 5.89 -0.68 -0.02
C LEU A 161 5.14 0.23 -1.01
N SER A 162 3.82 0.09 -1.13
CA SER A 162 3.01 0.96 -1.99
C SER A 162 2.96 2.41 -1.50
N ARG A 163 3.04 2.63 -0.18
CA ARG A 163 3.14 3.97 0.44
C ARG A 163 4.54 4.56 0.27
N GLN A 164 5.58 3.72 0.30
CA GLN A 164 6.96 4.12 0.00
C GLN A 164 7.18 4.40 -1.49
N ALA A 165 6.43 3.74 -2.38
CA ALA A 165 6.38 4.02 -3.81
C ALA A 165 5.67 5.38 -4.04
N LYS A 166 6.45 6.46 -3.87
CA LYS A 166 5.99 7.84 -4.00
C LYS A 166 5.11 8.05 -5.24
N LYS A 167 3.85 8.47 -5.03
CA LYS A 167 3.13 9.28 -6.04
C LYS A 167 4.04 10.45 -6.42
N PRO A 168 4.13 10.87 -7.69
CA PRO A 168 4.91 12.06 -8.05
C PRO A 168 4.36 13.25 -7.24
N GLU A 169 5.12 13.70 -6.25
CA GLU A 169 4.85 14.97 -5.57
C GLU A 169 4.88 16.06 -6.65
N LYS A 170 3.84 16.91 -6.67
CA LYS A 170 3.87 18.16 -7.41
C LYS A 170 4.96 19.01 -6.76
N ALA A 171 6.16 18.95 -7.30
CA ALA A 171 7.28 19.71 -6.78
C ALA A 171 7.03 21.19 -7.11
N SER A 172 6.64 21.97 -6.11
CA SER A 172 6.81 23.41 -6.16
C SER A 172 8.29 23.71 -5.94
N PHE A 173 8.96 24.38 -6.88
CA PHE A 173 10.32 24.89 -6.70
C PHE A 173 10.32 26.02 -5.66
N ARG A 174 10.21 25.66 -4.36
CA ARG A 174 10.26 26.62 -3.25
C ARG A 174 11.68 27.05 -2.92
N THR A 175 12.68 26.32 -3.42
CA THR A 175 14.09 26.51 -3.10
C THR A 175 14.97 26.31 -4.33
N ASP A 176 16.01 27.14 -4.49
CA ASP A 176 17.00 27.05 -5.59
C ASP A 176 17.69 25.67 -5.65
N LYS A 177 17.85 25.01 -4.50
CA LYS A 177 18.40 23.65 -4.42
C LYS A 177 17.53 22.62 -5.15
N ASP A 178 16.21 22.76 -5.05
CA ASP A 178 15.26 21.84 -5.71
C ASP A 178 15.24 22.08 -7.22
N TYR A 179 15.37 23.34 -7.64
CA TYR A 179 15.50 23.72 -9.05
C TYR A 179 16.79 23.14 -9.67
N ARG A 180 17.95 23.31 -9.02
CA ARG A 180 19.23 22.72 -9.48
C ARG A 180 19.16 21.21 -9.58
N LYS A 181 18.49 20.56 -8.63
CA LYS A 181 18.27 19.11 -8.65
C LYS A 181 17.42 18.68 -9.85
N ALA A 182 16.32 19.41 -10.12
CA ALA A 182 15.46 19.13 -11.26
C ALA A 182 16.16 19.34 -12.60
N LEU A 183 16.99 20.39 -12.71
CA LEU A 183 17.78 20.66 -13.90
C LEU A 183 18.78 19.52 -14.16
N LYS A 184 19.45 19.04 -13.11
CA LYS A 184 20.33 17.87 -13.21
C LYS A 184 19.57 16.59 -13.62
N GLU A 185 18.39 16.35 -13.03
CA GLU A 185 17.55 15.20 -13.41
C GLU A 185 17.07 15.30 -14.87
N SER A 186 16.77 16.51 -15.35
CA SER A 186 16.40 16.77 -16.75
C SER A 186 17.57 16.49 -17.70
N GLU A 187 18.77 16.99 -17.40
CA GLU A 187 19.98 16.71 -18.18
C GLU A 187 20.28 15.20 -18.24
N GLU A 188 20.18 14.50 -17.12
CA GLU A 188 20.36 13.04 -17.06
C GLU A 188 19.35 12.30 -17.94
N ASN A 189 18.08 12.73 -17.93
CA ASN A 189 17.03 12.15 -18.78
C ASN A 189 17.30 12.41 -20.27
N ALA A 190 17.67 13.64 -20.64
CA ALA A 190 17.99 14.00 -22.03
C ALA A 190 19.20 13.21 -22.54
N GLN A 191 20.27 13.12 -21.73
CA GLN A 191 21.44 12.30 -22.05
C GLN A 191 21.07 10.83 -22.22
N TRP A 192 20.20 10.28 -21.39
CA TRP A 192 19.76 8.88 -21.52
C TRP A 192 19.07 8.63 -22.88
N VAL A 193 18.18 9.53 -23.31
CA VAL A 193 17.48 9.41 -24.60
C VAL A 193 18.48 9.53 -25.75
N LEU A 194 19.33 10.55 -25.72
CA LEU A 194 20.37 10.80 -26.73
C LEU A 194 21.32 9.61 -26.88
N ARG A 195 21.85 9.08 -25.78
CA ARG A 195 22.78 7.95 -25.78
C ARG A 195 22.15 6.70 -26.41
N ASN A 196 20.90 6.40 -26.06
CA ASN A 196 20.20 5.25 -26.63
C ASN A 196 19.91 5.43 -28.12
N TYR A 197 19.57 6.65 -28.56
CA TYR A 197 19.39 6.94 -29.98
C TYR A 197 20.70 6.76 -30.77
N LEU A 198 21.78 7.37 -30.30
CA LEU A 198 23.10 7.26 -30.94
C LEU A 198 23.62 5.82 -30.95
N LYS A 199 23.43 5.08 -29.86
CA LYS A 199 23.76 3.65 -29.79
C LYS A 199 23.01 2.87 -30.86
N ARG A 200 21.73 3.18 -31.09
CA ARG A 200 20.93 2.55 -32.15
C ARG A 200 21.48 2.89 -33.54
N LEU A 201 21.84 4.15 -33.79
CA LEU A 201 22.45 4.56 -35.06
C LEU A 201 23.78 3.83 -35.32
N GLN A 202 24.62 3.70 -34.29
CA GLN A 202 25.87 2.93 -34.34
C GLN A 202 25.64 1.45 -34.66
N LEU A 203 24.68 0.80 -33.98
CA LEU A 203 24.33 -0.60 -34.22
C LEU A 203 23.76 -0.82 -35.63
N SER A 204 23.07 0.16 -36.19
CA SER A 204 22.56 0.12 -37.57
C SER A 204 23.63 0.45 -38.63
N GLY A 205 24.86 0.75 -38.23
CA GLY A 205 25.95 1.14 -39.15
C GLY A 205 25.80 2.54 -39.77
N LYS A 206 24.82 3.33 -39.33
CA LYS A 206 24.57 4.69 -39.85
C LYS A 206 25.61 5.72 -39.38
N ILE A 207 26.20 5.48 -38.20
CA ILE A 207 27.26 6.32 -37.63
C ILE A 207 28.41 5.39 -37.20
N PRO A 208 29.67 5.74 -37.48
CA PRO A 208 30.83 4.98 -37.02
C PRO A 208 30.94 4.96 -35.49
N ASN A 209 31.70 4.00 -34.96
CA ASN A 209 32.03 3.99 -33.54
C ASN A 209 32.89 5.23 -33.20
N PRO A 210 32.54 6.05 -32.19
CA PRO A 210 33.28 7.27 -31.85
C PRO A 210 34.76 7.01 -31.60
N TYR A 211 35.13 5.87 -31.00
CA TYR A 211 36.54 5.54 -30.76
C TYR A 211 37.36 5.30 -32.03
N LYS A 212 36.70 5.10 -33.17
CA LYS A 212 37.34 4.93 -34.48
C LYS A 212 37.43 6.23 -35.27
N LEU A 213 36.99 7.36 -34.69
CA LEU A 213 37.05 8.65 -35.36
C LEU A 213 38.47 9.24 -35.28
N PRO A 214 38.97 9.89 -36.35
CA PRO A 214 40.36 10.39 -36.42
C PRO A 214 40.73 11.41 -35.34
N TYR A 215 39.74 12.14 -34.80
CA TYR A 215 39.94 13.25 -33.88
C TYR A 215 39.94 12.83 -32.40
N VAL A 216 39.80 11.53 -32.11
CA VAL A 216 39.79 11.01 -30.74
C VAL A 216 41.22 10.68 -30.32
N SER A 217 41.59 11.03 -29.08
CA SER A 217 42.95 10.83 -28.57
C SER A 217 43.41 9.37 -28.63
N GLU A 218 44.72 9.15 -28.84
CA GLU A 218 45.32 7.82 -28.96
C GLU A 218 45.02 6.93 -27.74
N ASN A 219 45.06 7.51 -26.52
CA ASN A 219 44.68 6.82 -25.28
C ASN A 219 43.24 6.28 -25.27
N MET A 220 42.33 6.85 -26.07
CA MET A 220 40.95 6.40 -26.22
C MET A 220 40.82 5.43 -27.40
N HIS A 221 41.72 5.51 -28.38
CA HIS A 221 41.84 4.55 -29.48
C HIS A 221 42.37 3.19 -28.99
N GLU A 222 43.33 3.18 -28.06
CA GLU A 222 43.83 1.97 -27.41
C GLU A 222 42.72 1.23 -26.66
N LYS A 223 41.88 1.97 -25.92
CA LYS A 223 40.68 1.42 -25.27
C LYS A 223 39.67 0.86 -26.27
N ALA A 224 39.72 1.27 -27.54
CA ALA A 224 38.86 0.74 -28.58
C ALA A 224 39.26 -0.67 -29.02
N LEU A 225 40.56 -0.99 -28.96
CA LEU A 225 41.11 -2.30 -29.30
C LEU A 225 40.70 -3.36 -28.26
N GLU A 226 40.47 -2.94 -27.02
CA GLU A 226 39.98 -3.78 -25.92
C GLU A 226 38.47 -4.05 -25.97
N LEU A 227 37.71 -3.33 -26.81
CA LEU A 227 36.25 -3.48 -26.89
C LEU A 227 35.84 -4.67 -27.78
N PRO A 228 34.83 -5.45 -27.38
CA PRO A 228 34.30 -6.54 -28.20
C PRO A 228 33.77 -6.04 -29.56
N LYS A 229 33.79 -6.93 -30.57
CA LYS A 229 33.32 -6.66 -31.95
C LYS A 229 31.91 -6.06 -31.96
N LEU A 230 31.63 -5.17 -32.92
CA LEU A 230 30.40 -4.35 -33.07
C LEU A 230 29.04 -5.04 -32.79
N HIS A 231 28.92 -6.35 -33.00
CA HIS A 231 27.69 -7.12 -32.75
C HIS A 231 27.50 -7.51 -31.26
N ASN A 232 28.59 -7.59 -30.49
CA ASN A 232 28.59 -7.85 -29.07
C ASN A 232 28.77 -6.52 -28.34
N VAL A 233 27.63 -5.89 -28.02
CA VAL A 233 27.42 -4.79 -27.06
C VAL A 233 28.65 -3.89 -26.83
N LEU A 234 28.60 -2.63 -27.26
CA LEU A 234 29.56 -1.58 -26.84
C LEU A 234 29.07 -0.90 -25.54
N PRO A 235 29.44 -1.37 -24.32
CA PRO A 235 29.28 -0.57 -23.13
C PRO A 235 30.37 0.51 -23.13
N GLY A 236 30.00 1.76 -23.47
CA GLY A 236 30.89 2.91 -23.25
C GLY A 236 31.01 3.88 -24.40
N SER A 237 30.73 3.47 -25.65
CA SER A 237 30.84 4.33 -26.84
C SER A 237 29.96 5.58 -26.78
N THR A 238 28.88 5.54 -25.99
CA THR A 238 27.97 6.67 -25.80
C THR A 238 28.13 7.35 -24.42
N LYS A 239 29.25 7.17 -23.71
CA LYS A 239 29.51 7.94 -22.47
C LYS A 239 29.67 9.43 -22.82
N ALA A 240 29.22 10.35 -21.95
CA ALA A 240 29.29 11.79 -22.20
C ALA A 240 30.71 12.27 -22.57
N ALA A 241 31.71 11.87 -21.78
CA ALA A 241 33.10 12.23 -22.05
C ALA A 241 33.64 11.74 -23.40
N VAL A 242 33.12 10.63 -23.94
CA VAL A 242 33.49 10.11 -25.27
C VAL A 242 32.77 10.89 -26.37
N MET A 243 31.51 11.24 -26.11
CA MET A 243 30.69 12.02 -27.04
C MET A 243 31.25 13.43 -27.23
N GLU A 244 31.71 14.05 -26.13
CA GLU A 244 32.30 15.40 -26.14
C GLU A 244 33.59 15.48 -26.94
N THR A 245 34.41 14.43 -26.94
CA THR A 245 35.67 14.39 -27.69
C THR A 245 35.49 13.94 -29.13
N ALA A 246 34.55 13.03 -29.38
CA ALA A 246 34.39 12.39 -30.68
C ALA A 246 33.43 13.13 -31.63
N TYR A 247 32.46 13.88 -31.10
CA TYR A 247 31.42 14.54 -31.89
C TYR A 247 31.33 16.03 -31.59
N ASN A 248 30.90 16.79 -32.60
CA ASN A 248 30.57 18.19 -32.41
C ASN A 248 29.31 18.33 -31.55
N MET A 249 29.48 18.75 -30.30
CA MET A 249 28.38 18.93 -29.36
C MET A 249 27.36 19.98 -29.82
N THR A 250 27.77 21.00 -30.58
CA THR A 250 26.83 21.99 -31.14
C THR A 250 25.86 21.35 -32.14
N TYR A 251 26.34 20.42 -32.96
CA TYR A 251 25.52 19.65 -33.89
C TYR A 251 24.55 18.73 -33.13
N ILE A 252 25.04 18.06 -32.09
CA ILE A 252 24.22 17.21 -31.22
C ILE A 252 23.08 18.01 -30.58
N GLU A 253 23.39 19.19 -30.05
CA GLU A 253 22.41 20.04 -29.37
C GLU A 253 21.40 20.68 -30.34
N CYS A 254 21.85 21.19 -31.49
CA CYS A 254 21.00 21.96 -32.41
C CYS A 254 20.26 21.11 -33.45
N ILE A 255 20.78 19.93 -33.80
CA ILE A 255 20.23 19.11 -34.91
C ILE A 255 19.71 17.78 -34.38
N LEU A 256 20.52 17.02 -33.64
CA LEU A 256 20.10 15.69 -33.20
C LEU A 256 19.06 15.70 -32.08
N LYS A 257 19.21 16.54 -31.06
CA LYS A 257 18.20 16.61 -29.97
C LYS A 257 16.80 16.97 -30.50
N PRO A 258 16.63 17.98 -31.37
CA PRO A 258 15.32 18.30 -31.96
C PRO A 258 14.77 17.19 -32.85
N GLU A 259 15.63 16.56 -33.66
CA GLU A 259 15.25 15.42 -34.49
C GLU A 259 14.71 14.26 -33.64
N ILE A 260 15.40 13.93 -32.55
CA ILE A 260 14.96 12.90 -31.60
C ILE A 260 13.61 13.26 -30.98
N GLU A 261 13.43 14.51 -30.56
CA GLU A 261 12.16 14.98 -30.01
C GLU A 261 11.03 14.85 -31.03
N TYR A 262 11.26 15.29 -32.27
CA TYR A 262 10.31 15.19 -33.37
C TYR A 262 9.94 13.74 -33.66
N LEU A 263 10.92 12.85 -33.82
CA LEU A 263 10.67 11.45 -34.13
C LEU A 263 9.96 10.71 -32.98
N LEU A 264 10.30 11.03 -31.72
CA LEU A 264 9.59 10.52 -30.55
C LEU A 264 8.13 10.97 -30.56
N ASN A 265 7.87 12.25 -30.81
CA ASN A 265 6.52 12.80 -30.88
C ASN A 265 5.72 12.21 -32.03
N LYS A 266 6.32 12.11 -33.22
CA LYS A 266 5.70 11.48 -34.39
C LYS A 266 5.30 10.04 -34.07
N ARG A 267 6.26 9.20 -33.68
CA ARG A 267 6.02 7.76 -33.56
C ARG A 267 5.26 7.32 -32.32
N HIS A 268 5.54 7.92 -31.16
CA HIS A 268 4.94 7.45 -29.90
C HIS A 268 3.64 8.16 -29.52
N TYR A 269 3.36 9.31 -30.15
CA TYR A 269 2.21 10.14 -29.82
C TYR A 269 1.34 10.38 -31.06
N LEU A 270 1.82 11.05 -32.10
CA LEU A 270 1.03 11.37 -33.30
C LEU A 270 0.48 10.12 -34.00
N ASP A 271 1.35 9.17 -34.36
CA ASP A 271 0.97 7.93 -35.07
C ASP A 271 -0.06 7.13 -34.27
N LYS A 272 0.04 7.16 -32.93
CA LYS A 272 -0.94 6.50 -32.05
C LYS A 272 -2.32 7.13 -32.19
N TYR A 273 -2.42 8.46 -32.26
CA TYR A 273 -3.70 9.13 -32.44
C TYR A 273 -4.23 8.95 -33.87
N GLN A 274 -3.37 8.99 -34.87
CA GLN A 274 -3.73 8.69 -36.26
C GLN A 274 -4.26 7.26 -36.41
N GLU A 275 -3.63 6.26 -35.80
CA GLU A 275 -4.09 4.87 -35.81
C GLU A 275 -5.47 4.75 -35.14
N ILE A 276 -5.70 5.43 -34.02
CA ILE A 276 -7.00 5.42 -33.35
C ILE A 276 -8.09 5.98 -34.27
N VAL A 277 -7.85 7.14 -34.90
CA VAL A 277 -8.85 7.84 -35.72
C VAL A 277 -9.08 7.14 -37.06
N ASN A 278 -8.02 6.77 -37.77
CA ASN A 278 -8.09 6.31 -39.15
C ASN A 278 -8.32 4.80 -39.30
N THR A 279 -7.78 3.96 -38.41
CA THR A 279 -7.85 2.49 -38.57
C THR A 279 -8.73 1.80 -37.54
N LYS A 280 -8.65 2.18 -36.27
CA LYS A 280 -9.35 1.46 -35.18
C LYS A 280 -10.79 1.94 -34.95
N GLY A 281 -11.05 3.23 -35.09
CA GLY A 281 -12.34 3.82 -34.73
C GLY A 281 -12.58 3.85 -33.21
N PRO A 282 -13.83 4.10 -32.78
CA PRO A 282 -14.20 4.07 -31.37
C PRO A 282 -14.01 2.67 -30.76
N THR A 283 -13.57 2.62 -29.51
CA THR A 283 -13.34 1.32 -28.85
C THR A 283 -14.66 0.62 -28.54
N LYS A 284 -14.91 -0.53 -29.16
CA LYS A 284 -16.13 -1.31 -28.96
C LYS A 284 -16.15 -1.97 -27.57
N VAL A 285 -17.19 -1.69 -26.79
CA VAL A 285 -17.45 -2.29 -25.49
C VAL A 285 -18.19 -3.61 -25.70
N GLN A 286 -17.53 -4.71 -25.32
CA GLN A 286 -18.05 -6.06 -25.48
C GLN A 286 -18.27 -6.73 -24.12
N VAL A 287 -19.40 -7.41 -23.98
CA VAL A 287 -19.62 -8.37 -22.90
C VAL A 287 -18.84 -9.64 -23.25
N ARG A 288 -18.02 -10.12 -22.33
CA ARG A 288 -17.28 -11.37 -22.45
C ARG A 288 -17.68 -12.31 -21.33
N LYS A 289 -17.49 -13.60 -21.58
CA LYS A 289 -17.64 -14.66 -20.59
C LYS A 289 -16.28 -15.12 -20.07
N THR A 290 -16.18 -15.33 -18.76
CA THR A 290 -15.10 -16.09 -18.13
C THR A 290 -15.62 -17.46 -17.71
N LEU A 291 -14.84 -18.49 -18.01
CA LEU A 291 -15.01 -19.84 -17.45
C LEU A 291 -14.08 -20.05 -16.25
N ALA A 292 -13.74 -18.96 -15.54
CA ALA A 292 -12.90 -19.04 -14.36
C ALA A 292 -13.77 -19.53 -13.21
N GLY A 293 -13.60 -20.79 -12.81
CA GLY A 293 -14.41 -21.46 -11.80
C GLY A 293 -15.52 -22.32 -12.40
N ILE A 294 -16.49 -22.70 -11.56
CA ILE A 294 -17.54 -23.67 -11.92
C ILE A 294 -18.70 -23.01 -12.69
N MET A 295 -18.82 -21.68 -12.62
CA MET A 295 -19.88 -20.91 -13.29
C MET A 295 -19.33 -20.05 -14.42
N GLN A 296 -20.11 -19.94 -15.50
CA GLN A 296 -19.88 -18.97 -16.56
C GLN A 296 -20.30 -17.57 -16.09
N ALA A 297 -19.33 -16.73 -15.75
CA ALA A 297 -19.59 -15.36 -15.33
C ALA A 297 -19.39 -14.39 -16.50
N HIS A 298 -20.33 -13.46 -16.67
CA HIS A 298 -20.25 -12.45 -17.72
C HIS A 298 -19.78 -11.11 -17.17
N PHE A 299 -18.89 -10.44 -17.90
CA PHE A 299 -18.34 -9.15 -17.51
C PHE A 299 -18.08 -8.27 -18.74
N ILE A 300 -18.04 -6.97 -18.52
CA ILE A 300 -17.77 -5.99 -19.59
C ILE A 300 -16.26 -5.81 -19.73
N ARG A 301 -15.72 -6.12 -20.91
CA ARG A 301 -14.32 -5.81 -21.22
C ARG A 301 -14.23 -4.38 -21.75
N SER A 302 -13.84 -3.45 -20.88
CA SER A 302 -13.51 -2.07 -21.24
C SER A 302 -11.99 -1.88 -21.38
N PRO A 303 -11.51 -0.99 -22.27
CA PRO A 303 -10.10 -0.58 -22.30
C PRO A 303 -9.64 0.03 -20.96
N LEU A 304 -10.56 0.59 -20.17
CA LEU A 304 -10.31 0.97 -18.80
C LEU A 304 -10.63 -0.23 -17.91
N LYS A 305 -9.61 -0.86 -17.33
CA LYS A 305 -9.80 -1.99 -16.40
C LYS A 305 -10.59 -1.51 -15.18
N ASP A 306 -11.78 -2.07 -14.99
CA ASP A 306 -12.59 -1.88 -13.80
C ASP A 306 -12.11 -2.87 -12.72
N GLU A 307 -10.98 -2.54 -12.08
CA GLU A 307 -10.29 -3.43 -11.12
C GLU A 307 -11.21 -3.88 -10.00
N LYS A 308 -12.06 -2.98 -9.48
CA LYS A 308 -13.00 -3.28 -8.39
C LYS A 308 -13.97 -4.38 -8.75
N ARG A 309 -14.53 -4.35 -9.97
CA ARG A 309 -15.53 -5.34 -10.37
C ARG A 309 -14.93 -6.65 -10.80
N LEU A 310 -13.70 -6.63 -11.33
CA LEU A 310 -12.93 -7.86 -11.52
C LEU A 310 -12.56 -8.50 -10.18
N GLU A 311 -12.30 -7.69 -9.15
CA GLU A 311 -12.07 -8.16 -7.78
C GLU A 311 -13.36 -8.75 -7.18
N GLU A 312 -14.50 -8.06 -7.29
CA GLU A 312 -15.81 -8.58 -6.87
C GLU A 312 -16.14 -9.91 -7.55
N LEU A 313 -15.94 -10.00 -8.88
CA LEU A 313 -16.12 -11.23 -9.65
C LEU A 313 -15.22 -12.36 -9.11
N ALA A 314 -13.95 -12.07 -8.86
CA ALA A 314 -13.01 -13.06 -8.34
C ALA A 314 -13.38 -13.53 -6.93
N ILE A 315 -13.87 -12.63 -6.08
CA ILE A 315 -14.38 -12.96 -4.75
C ILE A 315 -15.62 -13.85 -4.87
N ASP A 316 -16.55 -13.52 -5.75
CA ASP A 316 -17.77 -14.30 -5.97
C ASP A 316 -17.46 -15.69 -6.51
N VAL A 317 -16.55 -15.83 -7.48
CA VAL A 317 -16.09 -17.14 -7.98
C VAL A 317 -15.51 -17.97 -6.83
N LYS A 318 -14.72 -17.36 -5.94
CA LYS A 318 -14.16 -18.03 -4.77
C LYS A 318 -15.25 -18.44 -3.77
N ARG A 319 -16.27 -17.61 -3.56
CA ARG A 319 -17.41 -17.92 -2.68
C ARG A 319 -18.26 -19.05 -3.26
N LEU A 320 -18.59 -19.00 -4.53
CA LEU A 320 -19.31 -20.07 -5.23
C LEU A 320 -18.56 -21.39 -5.16
N THR A 321 -17.24 -21.38 -5.36
CA THR A 321 -16.43 -22.61 -5.25
C THR A 321 -16.54 -23.24 -3.86
N ARG A 322 -16.69 -22.42 -2.79
CA ARG A 322 -16.91 -22.92 -1.44
C ARG A 322 -18.34 -23.44 -1.24
N ALA A 323 -19.34 -22.71 -1.74
CA ALA A 323 -20.74 -23.13 -1.67
C ALA A 323 -20.95 -24.47 -2.38
N ILE A 324 -20.38 -24.66 -3.56
CA ILE A 324 -20.45 -25.94 -4.30
C ILE A 324 -19.72 -27.06 -3.54
N ARG A 325 -18.57 -26.78 -2.91
CA ARG A 325 -17.91 -27.78 -2.05
C ARG A 325 -18.76 -28.16 -0.85
N LYS A 326 -19.42 -27.20 -0.22
CA LYS A 326 -20.39 -27.42 0.88
C LYS A 326 -21.54 -28.31 0.41
N GLN A 327 -22.14 -28.00 -0.74
CA GLN A 327 -23.19 -28.80 -1.37
C GLN A 327 -22.73 -30.22 -1.70
N PHE A 328 -21.54 -30.35 -2.28
CA PHE A 328 -20.96 -31.64 -2.64
C PHE A 328 -20.70 -32.52 -1.42
N VAL A 329 -20.11 -31.98 -0.35
CA VAL A 329 -19.87 -32.70 0.91
C VAL A 329 -21.18 -33.03 1.63
N TRP A 330 -22.14 -32.11 1.64
CA TRP A 330 -23.46 -32.34 2.24
C TRP A 330 -24.18 -33.54 1.60
N ASN A 331 -24.17 -33.60 0.27
CA ASN A 331 -24.85 -34.63 -0.52
C ASN A 331 -24.04 -35.92 -0.68
N LEU A 332 -22.94 -36.07 0.05
CA LEU A 332 -22.05 -37.20 -0.10
C LEU A 332 -22.61 -38.46 0.57
N GLY A 333 -22.74 -39.54 -0.20
CA GLY A 333 -23.21 -40.84 0.31
C GLY A 333 -22.16 -41.55 1.16
N LEU A 334 -22.61 -42.46 2.04
CA LEU A 334 -21.76 -43.22 2.97
C LEU A 334 -20.67 -44.05 2.26
N SER A 335 -20.88 -44.44 0.99
CA SER A 335 -19.99 -45.30 0.20
C SER A 335 -19.02 -44.56 -0.73
N GLN A 336 -19.12 -43.23 -0.90
CA GLN A 336 -18.38 -42.48 -1.93
C GLN A 336 -17.09 -41.79 -1.43
N SER A 337 -16.51 -42.27 -0.32
CA SER A 337 -15.47 -41.51 0.42
C SER A 337 -14.03 -41.60 -0.13
N GLU A 338 -13.73 -42.47 -1.09
CA GLU A 338 -12.34 -42.82 -1.43
C GLU A 338 -11.63 -41.85 -2.39
N HIS A 339 -12.33 -40.89 -3.01
CA HIS A 339 -11.76 -39.97 -4.01
C HIS A 339 -11.96 -38.47 -3.70
N LEU A 340 -12.10 -38.13 -2.42
CA LEU A 340 -12.38 -36.75 -2.00
C LEU A 340 -11.13 -35.89 -1.90
N THR A 341 -11.23 -34.64 -2.35
CA THR A 341 -10.16 -33.64 -2.19
C THR A 341 -10.11 -33.04 -0.79
N GLU A 342 -11.22 -33.11 -0.07
CA GLU A 342 -11.42 -32.59 1.27
C GLU A 342 -10.82 -33.53 2.32
N ARG A 343 -10.09 -32.98 3.29
CA ARG A 343 -9.49 -33.76 4.37
C ARG A 343 -10.61 -34.32 5.26
N LYS A 344 -10.68 -35.65 5.37
CA LYS A 344 -11.53 -36.35 6.33
C LYS A 344 -10.98 -36.16 7.75
N ILE A 345 -11.86 -35.80 8.69
CA ILE A 345 -11.57 -35.63 10.12
C ILE A 345 -12.67 -36.37 10.88
N GLY A 346 -12.38 -37.59 11.36
CA GLY A 346 -13.39 -38.48 11.94
C GLY A 346 -14.48 -38.84 10.92
N GLU A 347 -15.74 -38.64 11.29
CA GLU A 347 -16.93 -38.85 10.45
C GLU A 347 -17.31 -37.62 9.61
N GLY A 348 -16.49 -36.57 9.61
CA GLY A 348 -16.74 -35.33 8.89
C GLY A 348 -15.61 -34.94 7.95
N TYR A 349 -15.81 -33.84 7.23
CA TYR A 349 -14.86 -33.27 6.26
C TYR A 349 -14.55 -31.82 6.60
N ALA A 350 -13.29 -31.41 6.45
CA ALA A 350 -12.87 -30.03 6.67
C ALA A 350 -13.29 -29.14 5.49
N VAL A 351 -14.39 -28.39 5.65
CA VAL A 351 -14.95 -27.52 4.62
C VAL A 351 -14.89 -26.07 5.09
N ARG A 352 -13.94 -25.32 4.55
CA ARG A 352 -13.74 -23.92 4.92
C ARG A 352 -14.90 -23.03 4.43
N GLY A 353 -15.52 -22.32 5.36
CA GLY A 353 -16.73 -21.52 5.16
C GLY A 353 -18.01 -22.26 5.54
N SER A 354 -17.93 -23.52 5.99
CA SER A 354 -19.10 -24.27 6.48
C SER A 354 -19.61 -23.76 7.82
N ARG A 355 -18.76 -23.04 8.58
CA ARG A 355 -19.01 -22.68 10.00
C ARG A 355 -19.18 -23.90 10.90
N GLY A 356 -18.60 -25.04 10.49
CA GLY A 356 -18.58 -26.27 11.26
C GLY A 356 -17.80 -26.15 12.58
N TYR A 357 -17.86 -27.19 13.40
CA TYR A 357 -17.15 -27.24 14.68
C TYR A 357 -15.63 -27.36 14.46
N SER A 358 -14.83 -26.83 15.39
CA SER A 358 -13.35 -26.79 15.33
C SER A 358 -12.73 -25.69 14.44
N MET A 359 -11.43 -25.45 14.65
CA MET A 359 -10.61 -24.52 13.85
C MET A 359 -10.57 -24.86 12.36
N ASP A 360 -10.76 -26.15 12.03
CA ASP A 360 -10.77 -26.65 10.65
C ASP A 360 -12.17 -26.63 10.00
N GLU A 361 -13.20 -26.15 10.72
CA GLU A 361 -14.60 -26.09 10.28
C GLU A 361 -15.10 -27.44 9.71
N VAL A 362 -15.24 -28.43 10.59
CA VAL A 362 -15.65 -29.79 10.22
C VAL A 362 -17.15 -29.85 9.98
N MET A 363 -17.52 -30.36 8.81
CA MET A 363 -18.90 -30.55 8.37
C MET A 363 -19.17 -32.04 8.15
N HIS A 364 -20.28 -32.53 8.72
CA HIS A 364 -20.76 -33.89 8.50
C HIS A 364 -21.67 -33.96 7.27
N THR A 365 -21.75 -35.14 6.65
CA THR A 365 -22.63 -35.37 5.50
C THR A 365 -24.08 -35.47 5.94
N ARG A 366 -25.02 -35.21 5.02
CA ARG A 366 -26.45 -35.40 5.28
C ARG A 366 -26.74 -36.85 5.67
N ALA A 367 -26.17 -37.82 4.97
CA ALA A 367 -26.40 -39.24 5.24
C ALA A 367 -25.96 -39.68 6.65
N TYR A 368 -24.86 -39.11 7.17
CA TYR A 368 -24.43 -39.36 8.54
C TYR A 368 -25.45 -38.79 9.55
N LEU A 369 -25.90 -37.55 9.33
CA LEU A 369 -26.86 -36.90 10.21
C LEU A 369 -28.25 -37.54 10.13
N GLU A 370 -28.68 -38.02 8.97
CA GLU A 370 -29.94 -38.76 8.80
C GLU A 370 -29.95 -40.05 9.62
N ASN A 371 -28.82 -40.76 9.68
CA ASN A 371 -28.70 -41.95 10.53
C ASN A 371 -28.82 -41.60 12.02
N LEU A 372 -28.14 -40.54 12.45
CA LEU A 372 -28.20 -40.06 13.84
C LEU A 372 -29.61 -39.59 14.22
N VAL A 373 -30.22 -38.76 13.38
CA VAL A 373 -31.60 -38.27 13.53
C VAL A 373 -32.60 -39.43 13.56
N SER A 374 -32.43 -40.44 12.72
CA SER A 374 -33.28 -41.62 12.76
C SER A 374 -33.16 -42.40 14.07
N GLN A 375 -31.96 -42.47 14.66
CA GLN A 375 -31.75 -43.16 15.94
C GLN A 375 -32.38 -42.40 17.11
N GLU A 376 -32.19 -41.07 17.15
CA GLU A 376 -32.79 -40.21 18.18
C GLU A 376 -34.33 -40.23 18.12
N ALA A 377 -34.91 -40.18 16.92
CA ALA A 377 -36.35 -40.28 16.74
C ALA A 377 -36.93 -41.62 17.23
N GLU A 378 -36.23 -42.73 17.00
CA GLU A 378 -36.64 -44.06 17.52
C GLU A 378 -36.43 -44.16 19.04
N TRP A 379 -35.39 -43.51 19.58
CA TRP A 379 -35.18 -43.44 21.03
C TRP A 379 -36.30 -42.66 21.73
N GLU A 380 -36.64 -41.47 21.26
CA GLU A 380 -37.76 -40.68 21.81
C GLU A 380 -39.10 -41.45 21.72
N TYR A 381 -39.31 -42.15 20.60
CA TYR A 381 -40.47 -43.01 20.44
C TYR A 381 -40.50 -44.15 21.48
N SER A 382 -39.35 -44.79 21.73
CA SER A 382 -39.23 -45.84 22.76
C SER A 382 -39.50 -45.31 24.17
N MET A 383 -39.05 -44.09 24.48
CA MET A 383 -39.33 -43.42 25.76
C MET A 383 -40.82 -43.15 25.94
N LYS A 384 -41.53 -42.74 24.87
CA LYS A 384 -42.99 -42.57 24.93
C LYS A 384 -43.75 -43.88 25.10
N ILE A 385 -43.26 -44.97 24.54
CA ILE A 385 -43.82 -46.30 24.82
C ILE A 385 -43.69 -46.63 26.32
N GLU A 386 -42.52 -46.39 26.92
CA GLU A 386 -42.32 -46.65 28.35
C GLU A 386 -43.17 -45.73 29.25
N GLU A 387 -43.33 -44.45 28.91
CA GLU A 387 -44.25 -43.54 29.61
C GLU A 387 -45.70 -44.03 29.58
N LEU A 388 -46.15 -44.59 28.45
CA LEU A 388 -47.50 -45.14 28.31
C LEU A 388 -47.69 -46.43 29.12
N LYS A 389 -46.70 -47.32 29.10
CA LYS A 389 -46.69 -48.52 29.95
C LYS A 389 -46.74 -48.17 31.43
N ALA A 390 -46.04 -47.12 31.86
CA ALA A 390 -46.07 -46.65 33.24
C ALA A 390 -47.44 -46.10 33.66
N LYS A 391 -48.17 -45.45 32.74
CA LYS A 391 -49.49 -44.84 33.02
C LYS A 391 -50.66 -45.82 32.95
N TYR A 392 -50.64 -46.75 32.00
CA TYR A 392 -51.79 -47.61 31.68
C TYR A 392 -51.52 -49.11 31.92
N GLY A 393 -50.33 -49.45 32.43
CA GLY A 393 -49.90 -50.83 32.68
C GLY A 393 -49.30 -51.52 31.44
N PRO A 394 -48.71 -52.72 31.62
CA PRO A 394 -47.97 -53.43 30.57
C PRO A 394 -48.83 -53.86 29.36
N ASN A 395 -50.15 -53.97 29.54
CA ASN A 395 -51.09 -54.39 28.49
C ASN A 395 -51.62 -53.22 27.64
N ALA A 396 -51.19 -51.98 27.89
CA ALA A 396 -51.66 -50.78 27.18
C ALA A 396 -51.40 -50.83 25.66
N LEU A 397 -50.42 -51.62 25.21
CA LEU A 397 -50.06 -51.79 23.80
C LEU A 397 -50.98 -52.77 23.05
N GLN A 398 -51.91 -53.45 23.73
CA GLN A 398 -52.87 -54.37 23.10
C GLN A 398 -54.13 -53.66 22.58
N ASP A 399 -54.32 -52.38 22.91
CA ASP A 399 -55.44 -51.58 22.39
C ASP A 399 -55.12 -51.01 21.00
N ASN A 400 -55.92 -51.38 20.00
CA ASN A 400 -55.81 -50.92 18.62
C ASN A 400 -55.91 -49.39 18.46
N ARG A 401 -56.59 -48.70 19.39
CA ARG A 401 -56.67 -47.22 19.36
C ARG A 401 -55.33 -46.60 19.75
N ILE A 402 -54.69 -47.14 20.79
CA ILE A 402 -53.41 -46.64 21.32
C ILE A 402 -52.28 -46.89 20.33
N THR A 403 -52.25 -48.07 19.69
CA THR A 403 -51.25 -48.40 18.65
C THR A 403 -51.36 -47.49 17.42
N SER A 404 -52.58 -47.22 16.93
CA SER A 404 -52.76 -46.29 15.81
C SER A 404 -52.35 -44.85 16.11
N GLN A 405 -52.47 -44.42 17.38
CA GLN A 405 -51.99 -43.10 17.83
C GLN A 405 -50.47 -43.09 17.94
N LEU A 406 -49.86 -44.17 18.43
CA LEU A 406 -48.41 -44.34 18.51
C LEU A 406 -47.73 -44.29 17.13
N ASP A 407 -48.31 -44.93 16.12
CA ASP A 407 -47.75 -44.89 14.75
C ASP A 407 -47.74 -43.47 14.17
N LYS A 408 -48.81 -42.71 14.38
CA LYS A 408 -48.87 -41.28 13.99
C LYS A 408 -47.83 -40.45 14.75
N LEU A 409 -47.67 -40.73 16.04
CA LEU A 409 -46.70 -40.04 16.91
C LEU A 409 -45.26 -40.35 16.47
N ARG A 410 -44.97 -41.60 16.10
CA ARG A 410 -43.68 -42.01 15.52
C ARG A 410 -43.37 -41.25 14.22
N GLN A 411 -44.35 -41.10 13.33
CA GLN A 411 -44.18 -40.34 12.11
C GLN A 411 -43.94 -38.84 12.38
N GLN A 412 -44.68 -38.25 13.34
CA GLN A 412 -44.48 -36.86 13.74
C GLN A 412 -43.09 -36.62 14.36
N MET A 413 -42.62 -37.51 15.23
CA MET A 413 -41.28 -37.42 15.82
C MET A 413 -40.20 -37.54 14.75
N LYS A 414 -40.33 -38.51 13.83
CA LYS A 414 -39.42 -38.62 12.69
C LYS A 414 -39.40 -37.32 11.87
N GLN A 415 -40.56 -36.80 11.48
CA GLN A 415 -40.62 -35.55 10.72
C GLN A 415 -39.97 -34.37 11.47
N GLY A 416 -40.22 -34.23 12.77
CA GLY A 416 -39.62 -33.19 13.59
C GLY A 416 -38.09 -33.24 13.64
N TRP A 417 -37.50 -34.43 13.69
CA TRP A 417 -36.05 -34.58 13.65
C TRP A 417 -35.43 -34.42 12.25
N PHE A 418 -36.17 -34.76 11.18
CA PHE A 418 -35.69 -34.61 9.80
C PHE A 418 -35.84 -33.18 9.25
N GLU A 419 -36.81 -32.39 9.72
CA GLU A 419 -37.08 -31.03 9.24
C GLU A 419 -35.85 -30.10 9.24
N PRO A 420 -35.01 -30.05 10.30
CA PRO A 420 -33.79 -29.24 10.28
C PRO A 420 -32.79 -29.62 9.16
N LEU A 421 -32.72 -30.91 8.80
CA LEU A 421 -31.85 -31.37 7.71
C LEU A 421 -32.36 -30.90 6.35
N ASP A 422 -33.68 -30.88 6.16
CA ASP A 422 -34.30 -30.39 4.94
C ASP A 422 -34.15 -28.88 4.79
N ILE A 423 -34.28 -28.12 5.89
CA ILE A 423 -34.00 -26.68 5.91
C ILE A 423 -32.54 -26.42 5.53
N ALA A 424 -31.59 -27.12 6.16
CA ALA A 424 -30.16 -26.95 5.87
C ALA A 424 -29.81 -27.28 4.41
N SER A 425 -30.50 -28.26 3.81
CA SER A 425 -30.29 -28.63 2.40
C SER A 425 -30.75 -27.52 1.46
N LYS A 426 -31.94 -26.96 1.72
CA LYS A 426 -32.45 -25.81 0.96
C LYS A 426 -31.52 -24.59 1.08
N ASP A 427 -31.07 -24.28 2.29
CA ASP A 427 -30.14 -23.15 2.51
C ASP A 427 -28.82 -23.30 1.73
N ILE A 428 -28.32 -24.54 1.60
CA ILE A 428 -27.11 -24.84 0.83
C ILE A 428 -27.36 -24.66 -0.68
N ASP A 429 -28.49 -25.16 -1.18
CA ASP A 429 -28.87 -25.06 -2.59
C ASP A 429 -29.14 -23.60 -2.98
N ASP A 430 -29.86 -22.84 -2.14
CA ASP A 430 -30.12 -21.41 -2.32
C ASP A 430 -28.82 -20.61 -2.36
N GLU A 431 -27.84 -20.94 -1.50
CA GLU A 431 -26.51 -20.29 -1.50
C GLU A 431 -25.80 -20.45 -2.85
N VAL A 432 -25.93 -21.61 -3.50
CA VAL A 432 -25.36 -21.87 -4.82
C VAL A 432 -26.17 -21.17 -5.90
N GLU A 433 -27.50 -21.29 -5.89
CA GLU A 433 -28.40 -20.72 -6.90
C GLU A 433 -28.28 -19.19 -6.98
N LEU A 434 -28.11 -18.51 -5.85
CA LEU A 434 -27.91 -17.05 -5.78
C LEU A 434 -26.80 -16.57 -6.73
N PHE A 435 -25.68 -17.30 -6.84
CA PHE A 435 -24.60 -16.92 -7.73
C PHE A 435 -24.97 -17.17 -9.20
N PHE A 436 -25.61 -18.30 -9.52
CA PHE A 436 -26.04 -18.61 -10.88
C PHE A 436 -27.07 -17.59 -11.38
N VAL A 437 -28.03 -17.19 -10.56
CA VAL A 437 -29.02 -16.16 -10.87
C VAL A 437 -28.35 -14.81 -11.07
N LYS A 438 -27.43 -14.41 -10.17
CA LYS A 438 -26.72 -13.12 -10.24
C LYS A 438 -25.98 -12.91 -11.56
N TYR A 439 -25.38 -13.96 -12.12
CA TYR A 439 -24.55 -13.88 -13.33
C TYR A 439 -25.24 -14.36 -14.62
N LYS A 440 -26.51 -14.78 -14.51
CA LYS A 440 -27.36 -15.09 -15.66
C LYS A 440 -27.64 -13.81 -16.45
N ILE A 441 -27.32 -13.83 -17.74
CA ILE A 441 -27.71 -12.76 -18.66
C ILE A 441 -29.07 -13.09 -19.24
N THR A 442 -30.02 -12.19 -19.03
CA THR A 442 -31.28 -12.07 -19.78
C THR A 442 -31.25 -10.77 -20.58
N ASP A 443 -32.24 -10.56 -21.45
CA ASP A 443 -32.34 -9.32 -22.25
C ASP A 443 -32.52 -8.07 -21.37
N THR A 444 -33.06 -8.23 -20.17
CA THR A 444 -33.27 -7.18 -19.16
C THR A 444 -32.12 -7.06 -18.15
N SER A 445 -31.00 -7.77 -18.36
CA SER A 445 -29.89 -7.76 -17.40
C SER A 445 -29.23 -6.37 -17.33
N PRO A 446 -28.90 -5.87 -16.12
CA PRO A 446 -28.28 -4.55 -15.93
C PRO A 446 -26.90 -4.41 -16.59
N ILE A 447 -26.31 -5.52 -17.06
CA ILE A 447 -25.07 -5.51 -17.82
C ILE A 447 -25.22 -4.81 -19.18
N TRP A 448 -26.40 -4.85 -19.79
CA TRP A 448 -26.68 -4.24 -21.09
C TRP A 448 -26.74 -2.72 -21.00
N GLU A 449 -27.54 -2.18 -20.07
CA GLU A 449 -27.60 -0.74 -19.80
C GLU A 449 -26.21 -0.16 -19.53
N ARG A 450 -25.39 -0.90 -18.77
CA ARG A 450 -24.03 -0.47 -18.47
C ARG A 450 -23.10 -0.56 -19.67
N ARG A 451 -23.25 -1.57 -20.53
CA ARG A 451 -22.49 -1.68 -21.78
C ARG A 451 -22.78 -0.46 -22.65
N ASP A 452 -24.04 -0.07 -22.79
CA ASP A 452 -24.44 1.06 -23.62
C ASP A 452 -23.93 2.38 -23.05
N ALA A 453 -24.06 2.60 -21.74
CA ALA A 453 -23.49 3.77 -21.07
C ALA A 453 -21.96 3.88 -21.23
N LEU A 454 -21.25 2.74 -21.23
CA LEU A 454 -19.81 2.71 -21.48
C LEU A 454 -19.49 2.94 -22.97
N GLN A 455 -20.31 2.43 -23.89
CA GLN A 455 -20.15 2.62 -25.32
C GLN A 455 -20.27 4.11 -25.67
N THR A 456 -21.33 4.80 -25.20
CA THR A 456 -21.50 6.24 -25.38
C THR A 456 -20.28 7.03 -24.90
N ARG A 457 -19.72 6.68 -23.73
CA ARG A 457 -18.49 7.33 -23.23
C ARG A 457 -17.27 7.07 -24.11
N MET A 458 -17.17 5.90 -24.74
CA MET A 458 -16.06 5.60 -25.66
C MET A 458 -16.23 6.36 -26.98
N ASP A 459 -17.47 6.50 -27.46
CA ASP A 459 -17.80 7.24 -28.67
C ASP A 459 -17.52 8.74 -28.49
N GLU A 460 -18.00 9.35 -27.40
CA GLU A 460 -17.69 10.74 -27.05
C GLU A 460 -16.18 11.00 -26.94
N ARG A 461 -15.43 10.04 -26.38
CA ARG A 461 -13.97 10.17 -26.24
C ARG A 461 -13.27 10.08 -27.60
N TYR A 462 -13.77 9.21 -28.48
CA TYR A 462 -13.28 9.10 -29.84
C TYR A 462 -13.55 10.40 -30.61
N GLU A 463 -14.75 10.94 -30.56
CA GLU A 463 -15.10 12.22 -31.19
C GLU A 463 -14.20 13.36 -30.71
N LYS A 464 -14.00 13.50 -29.39
CA LYS A 464 -13.07 14.49 -28.82
C LYS A 464 -11.64 14.32 -29.34
N THR A 465 -11.18 13.09 -29.50
CA THR A 465 -9.84 12.79 -30.01
C THR A 465 -9.74 13.08 -31.51
N SER A 466 -10.79 12.77 -32.29
CA SER A 466 -10.90 13.10 -33.71
C SER A 466 -10.89 14.62 -33.94
N GLN A 467 -11.69 15.38 -33.18
CA GLN A 467 -11.69 16.85 -33.25
C GLN A 467 -10.32 17.45 -32.90
N LYS A 468 -9.64 16.90 -31.90
CA LYS A 468 -8.26 17.29 -31.55
C LYS A 468 -7.30 16.99 -32.69
N LEU A 469 -7.34 15.78 -33.26
CA LEU A 469 -6.46 15.43 -34.36
C LEU A 469 -6.71 16.32 -35.60
N GLY A 470 -7.98 16.60 -35.92
CA GLY A 470 -8.34 17.51 -37.01
C GLY A 470 -7.83 18.94 -36.80
N LYS A 471 -7.90 19.47 -35.56
CA LYS A 471 -7.29 20.77 -35.21
C LYS A 471 -5.77 20.73 -35.35
N LEU A 472 -5.13 19.64 -34.90
CA LEU A 472 -3.69 19.47 -35.02
C LEU A 472 -3.25 19.44 -36.48
N ILE A 473 -3.92 18.67 -37.35
CA ILE A 473 -3.60 18.58 -38.77
C ILE A 473 -3.63 19.97 -39.41
N LYS A 474 -4.67 20.77 -39.16
CA LYS A 474 -4.76 22.16 -39.66
C LYS A 474 -3.60 23.04 -39.21
N LEU A 475 -3.15 22.92 -37.96
CA LEU A 475 -1.99 23.66 -37.45
C LEU A 475 -0.69 23.20 -38.11
N LEU A 476 -0.50 21.88 -38.23
CA LEU A 476 0.70 21.30 -38.85
C LEU A 476 0.81 21.64 -40.34
N GLU A 477 -0.32 21.66 -41.07
CA GLU A 477 -0.40 22.05 -42.47
C GLU A 477 -0.13 23.55 -42.67
N ARG A 478 -0.73 24.40 -41.82
CA ARG A 478 -0.53 25.86 -41.86
C ARG A 478 0.92 26.25 -41.62
N ASP A 479 1.54 25.64 -40.61
CA ASP A 479 2.87 26.04 -40.13
C ASP A 479 4.01 25.19 -40.73
N GLN A 480 3.70 24.25 -41.64
CA GLN A 480 4.63 23.35 -42.32
C GLN A 480 5.70 22.76 -41.39
N VAL A 481 5.24 22.07 -40.34
CA VAL A 481 6.12 21.60 -39.25
C VAL A 481 7.03 20.46 -39.73
N HIS A 482 8.34 20.63 -39.55
CA HIS A 482 9.38 19.68 -39.94
C HIS A 482 10.28 19.31 -38.76
N ALA A 483 11.19 18.34 -38.93
CA ALA A 483 12.05 17.86 -37.85
C ALA A 483 12.99 18.94 -37.26
N HIS A 484 13.33 19.96 -38.05
CA HIS A 484 14.20 21.07 -37.66
C HIS A 484 13.51 22.43 -37.84
N SER A 485 12.17 22.49 -37.72
CA SER A 485 11.44 23.77 -37.76
C SER A 485 11.69 24.66 -36.54
N ASP A 486 12.42 24.17 -35.54
CA ASP A 486 12.75 24.87 -34.30
C ASP A 486 14.15 25.52 -34.42
N LEU A 487 14.22 26.86 -34.35
CA LEU A 487 15.49 27.62 -34.30
C LEU A 487 15.98 27.78 -32.85
N PHE A 488 17.28 27.62 -32.58
CA PHE A 488 17.87 27.60 -31.22
C PHE A 488 18.80 28.79 -30.89
N HIS A 489 18.58 29.44 -29.73
CA HIS A 489 19.58 30.23 -28.97
C HIS A 489 19.33 30.13 -27.44
N PRO A 490 20.34 30.35 -26.57
CA PRO A 490 20.28 30.02 -25.14
C PRO A 490 19.39 30.98 -24.35
N SER A 491 18.46 30.43 -23.55
CA SER A 491 17.43 31.18 -22.84
C SER A 491 17.52 31.13 -21.33
N THR A 492 17.44 32.32 -20.74
CA THR A 492 17.28 32.61 -19.31
C THR A 492 15.79 32.84 -18.95
N SER A 493 14.96 31.80 -18.88
CA SER A 493 13.59 31.96 -18.36
C SER A 493 13.19 30.89 -17.34
N LYS A 494 12.83 31.35 -16.14
CA LYS A 494 12.35 30.54 -15.00
C LYS A 494 10.83 30.36 -15.08
N GLY A 495 10.37 29.26 -15.69
CA GLY A 495 8.96 28.85 -15.66
C GLY A 495 8.68 27.78 -14.61
N SER A 496 7.45 27.74 -14.07
CA SER A 496 7.02 26.74 -13.08
C SER A 496 6.72 25.37 -13.74
N ALA A 497 7.73 24.52 -13.83
CA ALA A 497 7.60 23.11 -14.23
C ALA A 497 7.49 22.16 -13.02
N THR A 498 7.07 20.91 -13.21
CA THR A 498 7.32 19.86 -12.19
C THR A 498 8.71 19.27 -12.40
N VAL A 499 9.35 18.73 -11.34
CA VAL A 499 10.73 18.15 -11.42
C VAL A 499 10.90 17.11 -12.53
N ARG A 500 9.83 16.42 -12.96
CA ARG A 500 9.86 15.38 -14.01
C ARG A 500 9.48 15.89 -15.41
N GLU A 501 8.98 17.11 -15.51
CA GLU A 501 8.49 17.78 -16.72
C GLU A 501 9.23 19.12 -16.91
N MET A 502 10.45 19.21 -16.37
CA MET A 502 11.34 20.33 -16.64
C MET A 502 12.08 20.04 -17.95
N PRO A 503 11.90 20.87 -19.00
CA PRO A 503 12.68 20.73 -20.22
C PRO A 503 14.13 21.17 -19.96
N GLU A 504 15.07 20.62 -20.72
CA GLU A 504 16.51 20.80 -20.50
C GLU A 504 16.95 22.28 -20.61
N ARG A 505 16.33 23.08 -21.50
CA ARG A 505 16.56 24.54 -21.64
C ARG A 505 15.33 25.27 -22.20
N GLY A 506 15.20 26.56 -21.93
CA GLY A 506 14.18 27.44 -22.52
C GLY A 506 14.44 27.64 -24.02
N ARG A 507 13.40 27.47 -24.84
CA ARG A 507 13.41 27.74 -26.29
C ARG A 507 13.38 29.26 -26.53
N ILE A 508 14.11 29.80 -27.52
CA ILE A 508 13.96 31.20 -27.97
C ILE A 508 13.69 31.20 -29.49
N GLY A 509 12.59 31.85 -29.89
CA GLY A 509 12.05 31.90 -31.26
C GLY A 509 10.64 31.30 -31.33
N THR A 510 9.77 31.79 -32.22
CA THR A 510 8.35 31.39 -32.39
C THR A 510 8.16 29.97 -32.96
N GLY A 511 9.24 29.21 -33.14
CA GLY A 511 9.19 27.83 -33.61
C GLY A 511 8.63 26.92 -32.53
N LYS A 512 7.48 26.31 -32.82
CA LYS A 512 6.86 25.29 -31.97
C LYS A 512 7.32 23.92 -32.45
N SER A 513 7.78 23.08 -31.53
CA SER A 513 8.06 21.69 -31.88
C SER A 513 6.75 20.94 -32.12
N LEU A 514 6.81 19.78 -32.80
CA LEU A 514 5.65 18.89 -32.90
C LEU A 514 5.05 18.57 -31.51
N GLY A 515 5.88 18.50 -30.47
CA GLY A 515 5.44 18.33 -29.08
C GLY A 515 4.60 19.50 -28.57
N ASP A 516 4.95 20.74 -28.92
CA ASP A 516 4.20 21.94 -28.54
C ASP A 516 2.83 21.98 -29.23
N TYR A 517 2.76 21.64 -30.53
CA TYR A 517 1.48 21.56 -31.24
C TYR A 517 0.57 20.45 -30.70
N LEU A 518 1.14 19.31 -30.32
CA LEU A 518 0.40 18.25 -29.63
C LEU A 518 -0.20 18.76 -28.30
N GLU A 519 0.61 19.45 -27.49
CA GLU A 519 0.18 20.00 -26.20
C GLU A 519 -0.86 21.12 -26.35
N GLU A 520 -0.72 22.00 -27.35
CA GLU A 520 -1.65 23.11 -27.64
C GLU A 520 -3.07 22.60 -27.92
N VAL A 521 -3.18 21.46 -28.59
CA VAL A 521 -4.47 20.82 -28.89
C VAL A 521 -4.92 19.87 -27.76
N GLY A 522 -4.17 19.81 -26.66
CA GLY A 522 -4.46 19.00 -25.49
C GLY A 522 -4.25 17.50 -25.70
N LEU A 523 -3.28 17.14 -26.55
CA LEU A 523 -2.72 15.80 -26.69
C LEU A 523 -1.38 15.72 -25.94
N ASN A 524 -0.99 14.53 -25.53
CA ASN A 524 0.30 14.35 -24.87
C ASN A 524 1.45 14.54 -25.87
N GLY A 525 2.43 15.36 -25.51
CA GLY A 525 3.71 15.50 -26.19
C GLY A 525 4.89 15.05 -25.30
N TYR A 526 6.06 14.94 -25.91
CA TYR A 526 7.35 14.76 -25.27
C TYR A 526 8.23 15.97 -25.57
N LYS A 527 8.95 16.45 -24.56
CA LYS A 527 10.00 17.47 -24.70
C LYS A 527 11.31 16.92 -24.18
N MET A 528 12.41 17.32 -24.82
CA MET A 528 13.74 16.92 -24.37
C MET A 528 13.98 17.35 -22.90
N GLY A 529 14.48 16.42 -22.08
CA GLY A 529 14.61 16.58 -20.62
C GLY A 529 13.53 15.84 -19.82
N TYR A 530 12.40 15.50 -20.44
CA TYR A 530 11.36 14.72 -19.79
C TYR A 530 11.80 13.27 -19.62
N LYS A 531 11.34 12.63 -18.54
CA LYS A 531 11.62 11.21 -18.30
C LYS A 531 10.85 10.33 -19.29
N PHE A 532 11.55 9.81 -20.30
CA PHE A 532 10.97 8.85 -21.24
C PHE A 532 10.97 7.43 -20.64
N ARG A 533 9.79 6.84 -20.40
CA ARG A 533 9.64 5.53 -19.73
C ARG A 533 9.44 4.35 -20.68
N LYS A 534 9.17 4.60 -21.97
CA LYS A 534 8.90 3.55 -22.95
C LYS A 534 10.21 3.06 -23.58
N LYS A 535 10.19 1.89 -24.23
CA LYS A 535 11.30 1.46 -25.09
C LYS A 535 11.47 2.49 -26.21
N LEU A 536 12.68 3.01 -26.38
CA LEU A 536 13.02 4.03 -27.36
C LEU A 536 12.93 3.43 -28.77
N ASN A 537 11.76 3.58 -29.41
CA ASN A 537 11.53 3.03 -30.74
C ASN A 537 11.36 4.16 -31.76
N ILE A 538 12.45 4.57 -32.40
CA ILE A 538 12.53 5.81 -33.21
C ILE A 538 12.73 5.55 -34.73
N ALA A 539 13.02 4.32 -35.17
CA ALA A 539 13.21 4.01 -36.61
C ALA A 539 12.02 4.29 -37.53
#